data_AF-A0A2T2RWZ2-F1
#
_entry.id   AF-A0A2T2RWZ2-F1
#
_cell.length_a   1.000
_cell.length_b   1.000
_cell.length_c   1.000
_cell.angle_alpha   90.00
_cell.angle_beta   90.00
_cell.angle_gamma   90.00
#
_symmetry.space_group_name_H-M   'P 1'
#
loop_
_entity.id
_entity.type
_entity.pdbx_description
1 polymer ?
#
loop_
_entity_poly.entity_id
_entity_poly.type
_entity_poly.pdbx_seq_one_letter_code
_entity_poly.pdbx_strand_id
1 'polypeptide(L)' 'GVIRRVRFLEPMTAGILSGRRRIPPFGLQGGETGAVGCNYVERCNSSVKELDSTAVVEMNAGDAFVIETPGGGGYGIPPE' A
#
# COMPACT_ATOMS: atom_id res chain seq x y z
N GLY A 1 3.66 6.31 6.28
CA GLY A 1 4.43 5.13 5.88
C GLY A 1 5.37 5.49 4.75
N VAL A 2 5.63 4.58 3.81
CA VAL A 2 6.43 4.84 2.60
C VAL A 2 5.68 4.38 1.37
N ILE A 3 5.93 5.04 0.25
CA ILE A 3 5.42 4.66 -1.08
C ILE A 3 6.58 4.03 -1.85
N ARG A 4 6.42 2.77 -2.24
CA ARG A 4 7.36 2.09 -3.14
C ARG A 4 6.68 1.87 -4.47
N ARG A 5 7.37 2.26 -5.55
CA ARG A 5 6.90 2.10 -6.93
C ARG A 5 7.90 1.25 -7.69
N VAL A 6 7.52 0.02 -8.01
CA VAL A 6 8.38 -0.95 -8.69
C VAL A 6 7.91 -1.09 -10.14
N ARG A 7 8.75 -0.66 -11.08
CA ARG A 7 8.45 -0.78 -12.51
C ARG A 7 8.98 -2.09 -13.05
N PHE A 8 8.12 -2.84 -13.70
CA PHE A 8 8.47 -4.10 -14.35
C PHE A 8 9.01 -3.79 -15.74
N LEU A 9 10.16 -4.36 -16.10
CA LEU A 9 10.79 -4.12 -17.41
C LEU A 9 10.45 -5.20 -18.43
N GLU A 10 9.95 -6.33 -17.95
CA GLU A 10 9.54 -7.50 -18.73
C GLU A 10 8.26 -8.09 -18.13
N PRO A 11 7.50 -8.91 -18.86
CA PRO A 11 6.32 -9.59 -18.32
C PRO A 11 6.66 -10.51 -17.14
N MET A 12 5.92 -10.39 -16.04
CA MET A 12 6.14 -11.18 -14.81
C MET A 12 4.83 -11.36 -14.03
N THR A 13 4.77 -12.39 -13.19
CA THR A 13 3.74 -12.53 -12.16
C THR A 13 4.22 -11.91 -10.85
N ALA A 14 3.43 -11.01 -10.27
CA ALA A 14 3.71 -10.39 -8.98
C ALA A 14 2.69 -10.82 -7.92
N GLY A 15 3.17 -11.12 -6.71
CA GLY A 15 2.34 -11.47 -5.55
C GLY A 15 2.59 -10.53 -4.38
N ILE A 16 1.54 -10.23 -3.61
CA ILE A 16 1.65 -9.45 -2.38
C ILE A 16 0.90 -10.11 -1.23
N LEU A 17 1.50 -10.05 -0.04
CA LEU A 17 0.88 -10.34 1.24
C LEU A 17 1.17 -9.15 2.16
N SER A 18 0.13 -8.43 2.56
CA SER A 18 0.29 -7.17 3.29
C SER A 18 -0.83 -6.93 4.30
N GLY A 19 -0.48 -6.49 5.50
CA GLY A 19 -1.44 -6.19 6.57
C GLY A 19 -1.91 -4.73 6.56
N ARG A 20 -2.87 -4.42 7.46
CA ARG A 20 -3.32 -3.04 7.74
C ARG A 20 -3.82 -2.27 6.51
N ARG A 21 -4.58 -2.95 5.66
CA ARG A 21 -5.27 -2.39 4.47
C ARG A 21 -6.74 -2.02 4.71
N ARG A 22 -7.31 -2.49 5.82
CA ARG A 22 -8.68 -2.20 6.26
C ARG A 22 -8.74 -1.68 7.68
N ILE A 23 -8.02 -2.34 8.60
CA ILE A 23 -7.95 -1.92 10.00
C ILE A 23 -6.65 -1.12 10.21
N PRO A 24 -6.74 0.15 10.62
CA PRO A 24 -5.57 1.00 10.84
C PRO A 24 -4.73 0.52 12.03
N PRO A 25 -3.42 0.82 12.07
CA PRO A 25 -2.64 0.71 13.29
C PRO A 25 -3.22 1.61 14.39
N PHE A 26 -3.42 1.07 15.59
CA PHE A 26 -4.01 1.81 16.71
C PHE A 26 -2.99 2.75 17.35
N GLY A 27 -3.47 3.87 17.87
CA GLY A 27 -2.68 4.73 18.74
C GLY A 27 -2.75 4.29 20.20
N LEU A 28 -1.87 4.84 21.02
CA LEU A 28 -1.72 4.50 22.44
C LEU A 28 -1.80 5.76 23.31
N GLN A 29 -2.35 5.62 24.52
CA GLN A 29 -2.42 6.69 25.53
C GLN A 29 -3.04 7.99 25.00
N GLY A 30 -4.16 7.88 24.28
CA GLY A 30 -4.84 9.01 23.65
C GLY A 30 -4.31 9.39 22.26
N GLY A 31 -3.30 8.68 21.75
CA GLY A 31 -2.80 8.86 20.39
C GLY A 31 -3.80 8.41 19.33
N GLU A 32 -3.79 9.10 18.20
CA GLU A 32 -4.64 8.81 17.05
C GLU A 32 -4.20 7.57 16.27
N THR A 33 -5.10 7.03 15.46
CA THR A 33 -4.81 5.89 14.58
C THR A 33 -3.91 6.29 13.41
N GLY A 34 -3.09 5.35 12.95
CA GLY A 34 -2.30 5.53 11.73
C GLY A 34 -3.16 5.32 10.49
N ALA A 35 -2.77 5.92 9.36
CA ALA A 35 -3.41 5.65 8.08
C ALA A 35 -3.25 4.18 7.65
N VAL A 36 -4.28 3.60 7.03
CA VAL A 36 -4.18 2.30 6.34
C VAL A 36 -3.26 2.42 5.12
N GLY A 37 -2.65 1.31 4.72
CA GLY A 37 -1.95 1.22 3.45
C GLY A 37 -2.90 0.79 2.32
N CYS A 38 -2.42 0.86 1.08
CA CYS A 38 -3.10 0.32 -0.10
C CYS A 38 -2.07 -0.26 -1.08
N ASN A 39 -2.54 -1.05 -2.04
CA ASN A 39 -1.73 -1.63 -3.09
C ASN A 39 -2.47 -1.44 -4.42
N TYR A 40 -1.75 -1.11 -5.49
CA TYR A 40 -2.35 -1.01 -6.81
C TYR A 40 -1.32 -1.18 -7.92
N VAL A 41 -1.80 -1.53 -9.11
CA VAL A 41 -1.01 -1.52 -10.34
C VAL A 41 -1.40 -0.31 -11.16
N GLU A 42 -0.43 0.50 -11.54
CA GLU A 42 -0.59 1.47 -12.61
C GLU A 42 -0.12 0.84 -13.92
N ARG A 43 -1.03 0.75 -14.88
CA ARG A 43 -0.77 0.19 -16.20
C ARG A 43 -0.13 1.22 -17.11
N CYS A 44 0.58 0.77 -18.15
CA CYS A 44 1.12 1.66 -19.19
C CYS A 44 0.08 2.56 -19.86
N ASN A 45 -1.18 2.12 -19.92
CA ASN A 45 -2.31 2.92 -20.43
C ASN A 45 -2.87 3.92 -19.40
N SER A 46 -2.16 4.17 -18.29
CA SER A 46 -2.55 5.01 -17.16
C SER A 46 -3.76 4.52 -16.35
N SER A 47 -4.33 3.35 -16.65
CA SER A 47 -5.37 2.77 -15.79
C SER A 47 -4.76 2.26 -14.47
N VAL A 48 -5.55 2.35 -13.41
CA VAL A 48 -5.17 1.86 -12.08
C VAL A 48 -6.04 0.66 -11.75
N LYS A 49 -5.39 -0.43 -11.31
CA LYS A 49 -6.05 -1.60 -10.75
C LYS A 49 -5.72 -1.68 -9.26
N GLU A 50 -6.69 -1.43 -8.40
CA GLU A 50 -6.56 -1.66 -6.98
C GLU A 50 -6.40 -3.14 -6.67
N LEU A 51 -5.64 -3.44 -5.62
CA LEU A 51 -5.38 -4.79 -5.14
C LEU A 51 -5.70 -4.89 -3.65
N ASP A 52 -6.23 -6.04 -3.26
CA ASP A 52 -6.47 -6.38 -1.87
C ASP A 52 -5.16 -6.55 -1.06
N SER A 53 -5.33 -6.84 0.23
CA SER A 53 -4.24 -7.19 1.16
C SER A 53 -3.38 -8.38 0.69
N THR A 54 -4.02 -9.35 0.04
CA THR A 54 -3.39 -10.52 -0.56
C THR A 54 -3.86 -10.60 -2.00
N ALA A 55 -2.92 -10.57 -2.96
CA ALA A 55 -3.25 -10.60 -4.37
C ALA A 55 -2.11 -11.19 -5.20
N VAL A 56 -2.48 -11.75 -6.36
CA VAL A 56 -1.56 -12.13 -7.44
C VAL A 56 -2.01 -11.40 -8.70
N VAL A 57 -1.07 -10.85 -9.47
CA VAL A 57 -1.36 -10.08 -10.67
C VAL A 57 -0.29 -10.27 -11.73
N GLU A 58 -0.73 -10.43 -12.97
CA GLU A 58 0.14 -10.38 -14.15
C GLU A 58 0.53 -8.94 -14.47
N MET A 59 1.82 -8.71 -14.66
CA MET A 59 2.44 -7.42 -14.96
C MET A 59 2.97 -7.45 -16.38
N ASN A 60 2.72 -6.38 -17.13
CA ASN A 60 3.36 -6.17 -18.43
C ASN A 60 4.62 -5.32 -18.28
N ALA A 61 5.50 -5.36 -19.28
CA ALA A 61 6.61 -4.42 -19.37
C ALA A 61 6.09 -2.96 -19.32
N GLY A 62 6.68 -2.17 -18.45
CA GLY A 62 6.34 -0.77 -18.18
C GLY A 62 5.29 -0.55 -17.10
N ASP A 63 4.52 -1.57 -16.70
CA ASP A 63 3.57 -1.46 -15.59
C ASP A 63 4.32 -1.21 -14.27
N ALA A 64 3.68 -0.50 -13.34
CA ALA A 64 4.23 -0.23 -12.02
C ALA A 64 3.35 -0.85 -10.92
N PHE A 65 3.97 -1.64 -10.04
CA PHE A 65 3.34 -2.08 -8.79
C PHE A 65 3.64 -1.04 -7.71
N VAL A 66 2.60 -0.39 -7.20
CA VAL A 66 2.69 0.58 -6.11
C VAL A 66 2.24 -0.03 -4.79
N ILE A 67 3.08 0.14 -3.77
CA ILE A 67 2.86 -0.34 -2.41
C ILE A 67 2.93 0.85 -1.48
N GLU A 68 1.79 1.23 -0.92
CA GLU A 68 1.70 2.24 0.13
C GLU A 68 1.65 1.54 1.48
N THR A 69 2.74 1.67 2.24
CA THR A 69 2.84 1.06 3.57
C THR A 69 2.08 1.92 4.58
N PRO A 70 1.29 1.34 5.50
CA PRO A 70 0.51 2.08 6.51
C PRO A 70 1.39 3.03 7.32
N GLY A 71 0.75 4.05 7.90
CA GLY A 71 1.34 4.86 8.96
C GLY A 71 1.40 4.10 10.28
N GLY A 72 2.28 4.51 11.20
CA GLY A 72 2.21 4.06 12.59
C GLY A 72 1.07 4.76 13.33
N GLY A 73 0.53 4.14 14.38
CA GLY A 73 -0.35 4.84 15.32
C GLY A 73 0.44 5.78 16.21
N GLY A 74 -0.18 6.88 16.64
CA GLY A 74 0.42 7.87 17.51
C GLY A 74 0.51 7.42 18.96
N TYR A 75 1.27 8.18 19.77
CA TYR A 75 1.33 8.03 21.22
C TYR A 75 1.09 9.38 21.89
N GLY A 76 0.23 9.40 22.91
CA GLY A 76 -0.12 10.61 23.65
C GLY A 76 -1.21 11.44 22.96
N ILE A 77 -1.83 12.33 23.72
CA ILE A 77 -2.83 13.28 23.20
C ILE A 77 -2.08 14.32 22.34
N PRO A 78 -2.46 14.51 21.06
CA PRO A 78 -1.88 15.57 20.25
C PRO A 78 -2.09 16.94 20.92
N PRO A 79 -1.08 17.81 20.96
CA PRO A 79 -1.30 19.18 21.41
C PRO A 79 -2.32 19.89 20.50
N GLU A 80 -3.10 20.81 21.07
CA GLU A 80 -4.00 21.70 20.32
C GLU A 80 -3.26 22.59 19.32
#